data_AF-A0A336L1W7-F1
#
_entry.id   AF-A0A336L1W7-F1
#
_cell.length_a   1.000
_cell.length_b   1.000
_cell.length_c   1.000
_cell.angle_alpha   90.00
_cell.angle_beta   90.00
_cell.angle_gamma   90.00
#
_symmetry.space_group_name_H-M   'P 1'
#
loop_
_entity.id
_entity.type
_entity.pdbx_description
1 polymer ?
#
loop_
_entity_poly.entity_id
_entity_poly.type
_entity_poly.pdbx_seq_one_letter_code
_entity_poly.pdbx_strand_id
1 'polypeptide(L)'
;MASTTTFFIAHYFALFFLVGQFEVQGHRVRVPFSEHPDVRGKCWYKTQNRFLERYTNYTRPISFLDCELVECLPDLSLIIERCPVQREKCPIRLGSPSAPFPKCCPSCDHTLWHKWNVDIRHETNRGTVDSPVRC
;
A
#
# COMPACT_ATOMS: atom_id res chain seq x y z
N MET A 1 10.73 -55.72 5.58
CA MET A 1 9.45 -55.06 5.89
C MET A 1 9.71 -53.56 5.96
N ALA A 2 9.38 -52.83 4.90
CA ALA A 2 9.66 -51.39 4.76
C ALA A 2 8.42 -50.58 5.16
N SER A 3 8.65 -49.57 6.00
CA SER A 3 7.63 -48.78 6.69
C SER A 3 6.87 -47.84 5.74
N THR A 4 5.55 -47.96 5.70
CA THR A 4 4.60 -47.21 4.86
C THR A 4 4.35 -45.77 5.31
N THR A 5 5.07 -45.29 6.33
CA THR A 5 4.86 -43.97 6.94
C THR A 5 5.50 -42.82 6.16
N THR A 6 6.41 -43.07 5.22
CA THR A 6 7.11 -42.01 4.46
C THR A 6 6.32 -41.50 3.25
N PHE A 7 5.27 -42.18 2.78
CA PHE A 7 4.52 -41.76 1.59
C PHE A 7 3.42 -40.72 1.86
N PHE A 8 2.91 -40.61 3.09
CA PHE A 8 1.78 -39.73 3.39
C PHE A 8 2.18 -38.28 3.68
N ILE A 9 3.45 -38.01 4.02
CA ILE A 9 3.92 -36.66 4.34
C ILE A 9 4.14 -35.83 3.06
N ALA A 10 4.42 -36.47 1.93
CA ALA A 10 4.61 -35.79 0.66
C ALA A 10 3.32 -35.23 0.04
N HIS A 11 2.15 -35.82 0.32
CA HIS A 11 0.88 -35.38 -0.26
C HIS A 11 0.26 -34.17 0.46
N TYR A 12 0.56 -33.96 1.74
CA TYR A 12 0.01 -32.81 2.47
C TYR A 12 0.75 -31.50 2.22
N PHE A 13 2.05 -31.54 1.86
CA PHE A 13 2.79 -30.32 1.53
C PHE A 13 2.38 -29.73 0.17
N ALA A 14 1.87 -30.53 -0.76
CA ALA A 14 1.46 -30.04 -2.08
C ALA A 14 0.17 -29.21 -2.07
N LEU A 15 -0.69 -29.38 -1.05
CA LEU A 15 -1.96 -28.63 -0.95
C LEU A 15 -1.81 -27.24 -0.34
N PHE A 16 -0.67 -26.91 0.29
CA PHE A 16 -0.38 -25.57 0.79
C PHE A 16 0.23 -24.61 -0.26
N PHE A 17 0.65 -25.12 -1.43
CA PHE A 17 1.23 -24.30 -2.51
C PHE A 17 0.18 -23.63 -3.42
N LEU A 18 -1.07 -23.51 -2.97
CA LEU A 18 -2.12 -22.69 -3.60
C LEU A 18 -2.43 -21.41 -2.81
N VAL A 19 -1.50 -20.95 -1.97
CA VAL A 19 -1.49 -19.53 -1.57
C VAL A 19 -0.93 -18.77 -2.76
N GLY A 20 -1.85 -18.26 -3.59
CA GLY A 20 -1.56 -17.49 -4.80
C GLY A 20 -0.39 -16.56 -4.58
N GLN A 21 0.54 -16.54 -5.54
CA GLN A 21 1.69 -15.67 -5.53
C GLN A 21 1.23 -14.22 -5.40
N PHE A 22 1.29 -13.69 -4.18
CA PHE A 22 1.24 -12.26 -3.95
C PHE A 22 2.59 -11.73 -4.44
N GLU A 23 2.64 -11.22 -5.66
CA GLU A 23 3.75 -10.41 -6.10
C GLU A 23 3.67 -9.09 -5.34
N VAL A 24 4.32 -9.03 -4.17
CA VAL A 24 4.38 -7.83 -3.32
C VAL A 24 5.41 -6.88 -3.93
N GLN A 25 5.10 -6.31 -5.10
CA GLN A 25 5.81 -5.13 -5.59
C GLN A 25 5.32 -3.90 -4.83
N GLY A 26 5.85 -3.72 -3.61
CA GLY A 26 6.00 -2.47 -2.86
C GLY A 26 4.76 -1.66 -2.47
N HIS A 27 3.83 -1.41 -3.38
CA HIS A 27 2.75 -0.42 -3.25
C HIS A 27 1.45 -0.83 -3.95
N ARG A 28 1.50 -1.84 -4.83
CA ARG A 28 0.34 -2.32 -5.59
C ARG A 28 0.22 -3.83 -5.43
N VAL A 29 -0.92 -4.27 -4.88
CA VAL A 29 -1.23 -5.69 -4.69
C VAL A 29 -2.42 -6.02 -5.56
N ARG A 30 -2.23 -6.98 -6.47
CA ARG A 30 -3.35 -7.59 -7.17
C ARG A 30 -3.86 -8.76 -6.33
N VAL A 31 -5.10 -8.65 -5.87
CA VAL A 31 -5.79 -9.75 -5.20
C VAL A 31 -6.53 -10.51 -6.29
N PRO A 32 -6.23 -11.80 -6.48
CA PRO A 32 -6.91 -12.61 -7.48
C PRO A 32 -8.41 -12.68 -7.17
N PHE A 33 -9.18 -13.02 -8.19
CA PHE A 33 -10.63 -13.15 -8.11
C PHE A 33 -11.08 -13.84 -6.82
N SER A 34 -11.92 -13.16 -6.06
CA SER A 34 -12.58 -13.72 -4.88
C SER A 34 -14.09 -13.72 -5.15
N GLU A 35 -14.60 -14.89 -5.51
CA GLU A 35 -16.03 -15.09 -5.73
C GLU A 35 -16.75 -15.09 -4.38
N HIS A 36 -17.62 -14.11 -4.16
CA HIS A 36 -18.62 -14.22 -3.11
C HIS A 36 -19.87 -14.85 -3.73
N PRO A 37 -20.43 -15.94 -3.16
CA PRO A 37 -21.53 -16.71 -3.76
C PRO A 37 -22.78 -15.87 -4.07
N ASP A 38 -22.94 -14.74 -3.38
CA ASP A 38 -24.13 -13.91 -3.45
C ASP A 38 -24.10 -12.78 -4.49
N VAL A 39 -22.96 -12.50 -5.15
CA VAL A 39 -22.85 -11.31 -6.02
C VAL A 39 -22.13 -11.60 -7.34
N ARG A 40 -22.91 -11.97 -8.36
CA ARG A 40 -22.42 -12.12 -9.73
C ARG A 40 -21.94 -10.78 -10.30
N GLY A 41 -20.71 -10.75 -10.80
CA GLY A 41 -20.20 -9.65 -11.61
C GLY A 41 -19.79 -8.38 -10.85
N LYS A 42 -19.52 -8.49 -9.54
CA LYS A 42 -18.91 -7.43 -8.71
C LYS A 42 -17.64 -7.97 -8.05
N CYS A 43 -16.68 -7.10 -7.76
CA CYS A 43 -15.52 -7.48 -6.97
C CYS A 43 -15.86 -7.41 -5.48
N TRP A 44 -15.44 -8.40 -4.70
CA TRP A 44 -15.61 -8.39 -3.24
C TRP A 44 -14.36 -7.86 -2.55
N TYR A 45 -14.47 -6.66 -1.99
CA TYR A 45 -13.41 -6.05 -1.21
C TYR A 45 -13.57 -6.40 0.28
N LYS A 46 -12.96 -7.53 0.65
CA LYS A 46 -13.07 -8.15 1.98
C LYS A 46 -12.73 -7.21 3.14
N THR A 47 -11.74 -6.33 3.00
CA THR A 47 -11.26 -5.45 4.09
C THR A 47 -12.31 -4.46 4.59
N GLN A 48 -13.25 -4.04 3.75
CA GLN A 48 -14.39 -3.18 4.15
C GLN A 48 -15.72 -3.92 4.06
N ASN A 49 -15.69 -5.24 3.81
CA ASN A 49 -16.88 -6.05 3.52
C ASN A 49 -17.82 -5.38 2.50
N ARG A 50 -17.25 -4.88 1.40
CA ARG A 50 -17.98 -4.08 0.40
C ARG A 50 -17.87 -4.69 -0.99
N PHE A 51 -18.95 -4.57 -1.77
CA PHE A 51 -18.97 -4.91 -3.19
C PHE A 51 -18.65 -3.68 -4.04
N LEU A 52 -17.74 -3.84 -5.00
CA LEU A 52 -17.37 -2.84 -5.98
C LEU A 52 -17.88 -3.26 -7.36
N GLU A 53 -18.46 -2.34 -8.11
CA GLU A 53 -18.92 -2.64 -9.46
C GLU A 53 -17.74 -2.79 -10.42
N ARG A 54 -17.95 -3.52 -11.52
CA ARG A 54 -16.93 -3.65 -12.56
C ARG A 54 -16.54 -2.27 -13.10
N TYR A 55 -15.25 -2.09 -13.38
CA TYR A 55 -14.67 -0.83 -13.87
C TYR A 55 -14.80 0.35 -12.90
N THR A 56 -15.07 0.09 -11.61
CA THR A 56 -15.09 1.14 -10.60
C THR A 56 -13.81 1.15 -9.79
N ASN A 57 -13.45 2.35 -9.36
CA ASN A 57 -12.43 2.57 -8.36
C ASN A 57 -13.04 3.19 -7.11
N TYR A 58 -12.37 2.95 -5.99
CA TYR A 58 -12.79 3.42 -4.69
C TYR A 58 -11.56 3.84 -3.90
N THR A 59 -11.52 5.11 -3.48
CA THR A 59 -10.49 5.57 -2.55
C THR A 59 -10.98 5.34 -1.13
N ARG A 60 -10.20 4.60 -0.35
CA ARG A 60 -10.45 4.34 1.06
C ARG A 60 -9.45 5.12 1.93
N PRO A 61 -9.90 6.00 2.82
CA PRO A 61 -9.04 6.51 3.88
C PRO A 61 -8.78 5.40 4.91
N ILE A 62 -7.51 5.09 5.18
CA ILE A 62 -7.08 4.12 6.20
C ILE A 62 -6.80 4.85 7.52
N SER A 63 -6.06 5.95 7.44
CA SER A 63 -5.71 6.81 8.56
C SER A 63 -5.61 8.28 8.12
N PHE A 64 -5.30 9.20 9.03
CA PHE A 64 -5.10 10.62 8.67
C PHE A 64 -3.97 10.84 7.66
N LEU A 65 -3.03 9.89 7.54
CA LEU A 65 -1.84 9.98 6.69
C LEU A 65 -1.76 8.86 5.64
N ASP A 66 -2.80 8.04 5.51
CA ASP A 66 -2.75 6.85 4.68
C ASP A 66 -4.09 6.59 4.02
N CYS A 67 -4.05 6.33 2.73
CA CYS A 67 -5.19 5.95 1.92
C CYS A 67 -4.79 4.88 0.91
N GLU A 68 -5.79 4.12 0.46
CA GLU A 68 -5.60 3.14 -0.60
C GLU A 68 -6.63 3.32 -1.70
N LEU A 69 -6.20 3.10 -2.94
CA LEU A 69 -7.04 2.97 -4.10
C LEU A 69 -7.38 1.50 -4.29
N VAL A 70 -8.67 1.18 -4.35
CA VAL A 70 -9.16 -0.15 -4.67
C VAL A 70 -9.85 -0.08 -6.02
N GLU A 71 -9.36 -0.82 -7.00
CA GLU A 71 -9.90 -0.88 -8.36
C GLU A 71 -10.42 -2.28 -8.67
N CYS A 72 -11.64 -2.35 -9.19
CA CYS A 72 -12.27 -3.58 -9.64
C CYS A 72 -12.08 -3.77 -11.14
N LEU A 73 -11.28 -4.78 -11.50
CA LEU A 73 -10.94 -5.09 -12.89
C LEU A 73 -12.05 -5.89 -13.60
N PRO A 74 -11.99 -5.99 -14.95
CA PRO A 74 -12.99 -6.72 -15.74
C PRO A 74 -13.04 -8.22 -15.44
N ASP A 75 -11.91 -8.79 -15.07
CA ASP A 75 -11.74 -10.19 -14.67
C ASP A 75 -12.17 -10.45 -13.22
N LEU A 76 -12.82 -9.47 -12.59
CA LEU A 76 -13.28 -9.48 -11.20
C LEU A 76 -12.14 -9.60 -10.18
N SER A 77 -10.89 -9.36 -10.60
CA SER A 77 -9.76 -9.19 -9.68
C SER A 77 -9.76 -7.78 -9.10
N LEU A 78 -9.14 -7.64 -7.92
CA LEU A 78 -8.96 -6.35 -7.27
C LEU A 78 -7.51 -5.91 -7.39
N ILE A 79 -7.32 -4.64 -7.67
CA ILE A 79 -6.04 -3.96 -7.49
C ILE A 79 -6.17 -3.06 -6.28
N ILE A 80 -5.28 -3.25 -5.32
CA ILE A 80 -5.17 -2.40 -4.13
C ILE A 80 -3.84 -1.68 -4.22
N GLU A 81 -3.88 -0.36 -4.36
CA GLU A 81 -2.71 0.51 -4.38
C GLU A 81 -2.68 1.37 -3.12
N ARG A 82 -1.56 1.35 -2.39
CA ARG A 82 -1.37 2.12 -1.17
C ARG A 82 -0.46 3.31 -1.41
N CYS A 83 -0.56 4.31 -0.54
CA CYS A 83 0.38 5.42 -0.55
C CYS A 83 1.84 4.93 -0.47
N PRO A 84 2.76 5.59 -1.20
CA PRO A 84 4.17 5.25 -1.13
C PRO A 84 4.69 5.48 0.29
N VAL A 85 5.50 4.54 0.78
CA VAL A 85 6.16 4.70 2.09
C VAL A 85 7.23 5.78 1.93
N GLN A 86 6.99 6.94 2.55
CA GLN A 86 7.95 8.04 2.60
C GLN A 86 9.17 7.61 3.40
N ARG A 87 10.27 7.26 2.71
CA ARG A 87 11.57 6.91 3.33
C ARG A 87 12.55 8.08 3.34
N GLU A 88 12.23 9.15 2.64
CA GLU A 88 13.10 10.33 2.52
C GLU A 88 12.93 11.24 3.74
N LYS A 89 14.06 11.73 4.26
CA LYS A 89 14.08 12.73 5.33
C LYS A 89 13.70 14.10 4.78
N CYS A 90 12.48 14.29 4.27
CA CYS A 90 12.01 15.60 3.83
C CYS A 90 10.74 16.04 4.58
N PRO A 91 10.46 17.36 4.66
CA PRO A 91 9.21 17.87 5.17
C PRO A 91 8.04 17.25 4.40
N ILE A 92 7.12 16.62 5.12
CA ILE A 92 5.97 15.95 4.53
C ILE A 92 4.81 16.94 4.49
N ARG A 93 4.24 17.15 3.30
CA ARG A 93 2.93 17.79 3.14
C ARG A 93 1.86 16.72 3.27
N LEU A 94 1.00 16.89 4.25
CA LEU A 94 -0.11 15.97 4.47
C LEU A 94 -1.12 16.10 3.32
N GLY A 95 -1.56 14.96 2.79
CA GLY A 95 -2.67 14.90 1.86
C GLY A 95 -3.99 15.28 2.53
N SER A 96 -5.03 15.50 1.74
CA SER A 96 -6.38 15.70 2.30
C SER A 96 -7.09 14.35 2.41
N PRO A 97 -7.60 13.95 3.60
CA PRO A 97 -8.24 12.65 3.80
C PRO A 97 -9.53 12.48 2.97
N SER A 98 -10.14 13.59 2.54
CA SER A 98 -11.34 13.58 1.69
C SER A 98 -11.03 13.66 0.20
N ALA A 99 -9.76 13.81 -0.19
CA ALA A 99 -9.37 13.88 -1.59
C ALA A 99 -9.27 12.46 -2.21
N PRO A 100 -9.49 12.31 -3.52
CA PRO A 100 -9.27 11.05 -4.20
C PRO A 100 -7.78 10.69 -4.24
N PHE A 101 -7.46 9.40 -4.32
CA PHE A 101 -6.10 8.94 -4.57
C PHE A 101 -5.57 9.50 -5.91
N PRO A 102 -4.30 9.93 -6.01
CA PRO A 102 -3.24 9.92 -5.00
C PRO A 102 -3.20 11.18 -4.12
N LYS A 103 -4.14 12.12 -4.25
CA LYS A 103 -4.11 13.41 -3.53
C LYS A 103 -4.34 13.29 -2.01
N CYS A 104 -4.89 12.16 -1.56
CA CYS A 104 -4.96 11.83 -0.13
C CYS A 104 -3.63 11.34 0.44
N CYS A 105 -2.65 10.98 -0.39
CA CYS A 105 -1.36 10.51 0.08
C CYS A 105 -0.46 11.65 0.55
N PRO A 106 0.38 11.39 1.58
CA PRO A 106 1.43 12.32 1.98
C PRO A 106 2.48 12.43 0.87
N SER A 107 2.86 13.66 0.52
CA SER A 107 3.89 13.93 -0.47
C SER A 107 5.03 14.75 0.14
N CYS A 108 6.22 14.64 -0.45
CA CYS A 108 7.35 15.46 -0.05
C CYS A 108 7.08 16.91 -0.45
N ASP A 109 7.19 17.85 0.50
CA ASP A 109 7.06 19.27 0.21
C ASP A 109 8.40 19.81 -0.30
N HIS A 110 8.59 19.75 -1.61
CA HIS A 110 9.81 20.24 -2.25
C HIS A 110 10.03 21.74 -2.01
N THR A 111 8.99 22.54 -1.82
CA THR A 111 9.12 23.98 -1.56
C THR A 111 9.67 24.22 -0.17
N LEU A 112 9.14 23.54 0.84
CA LEU A 112 9.68 23.58 2.21
C LEU A 112 11.08 22.96 2.27
N TRP A 113 11.33 21.89 1.52
CA TRP A 113 12.65 21.27 1.39
C TRP A 113 13.70 22.26 0.86
N HIS A 114 13.38 23.01 -0.19
CA HIS A 114 14.27 24.03 -0.72
C HIS A 114 14.54 25.13 0.29
N LYS A 115 13.50 25.62 0.98
CA LYS A 115 13.65 26.64 2.02
C LYS A 115 14.54 26.15 3.17
N TRP A 116 14.29 24.94 3.67
CA TRP A 116 15.07 24.32 4.75
C TRP A 116 16.56 24.18 4.38
N ASN A 117 16.87 23.75 3.15
CA ASN A 117 18.24 23.65 2.68
C ASN A 117 18.95 25.02 2.53
N VAL A 118 18.21 26.10 2.23
CA VAL A 118 18.77 27.46 2.20
C VAL A 118 19.08 27.95 3.61
N ASP A 119 18.18 27.73 4.56
CA ASP A 119 18.33 28.18 5.95
C ASP A 119 19.53 27.48 6.63
N ILE A 120 19.68 26.15 6.48
CA ILE A 120 20.84 25.40 7.01
C ILE A 120 22.17 25.93 6.44
N ARG A 121 22.21 26.23 5.13
CA ARG A 121 23.42 26.79 4.51
C ARG A 121 23.77 28.17 5.05
N HIS A 122 22.76 28.98 5.37
CA HIS A 122 22.97 30.30 5.96
C HIS A 122 23.50 30.23 7.39
N GLU A 123 23.03 29.28 8.20
CA GLU A 123 23.51 29.08 9.58
C GLU A 123 24.93 28.50 9.60
N THR A 124 25.23 27.55 8.72
CA THR A 124 26.56 26.94 8.60
C THR A 124 27.63 27.99 8.22
N ASN A 125 27.30 28.93 7.31
CA ASN A 125 28.21 30.00 6.91
C ASN A 125 28.35 31.13 7.94
N ARG A 126 27.46 31.22 8.93
CA ARG A 126 27.57 32.19 10.05
C ARG A 126 28.40 31.67 11.23
N GLY A 127 28.93 30.45 11.15
CA GLY A 127 29.84 29.91 12.17
C GLY A 127 29.15 29.50 13.48
N THR A 128 27.83 29.38 13.49
CA THR A 128 27.04 28.95 14.65
C THR A 128 26.10 27.84 14.22
N VAL A 129 26.53 26.58 14.31
CA VAL A 129 25.60 25.46 14.48
C VAL A 129 26.24 24.44 15.41
N ASP A 130 25.99 24.63 16.71
CA ASP A 130 25.62 23.49 17.55
C ASP A 130 24.34 22.92 16.95
N SER A 131 24.39 21.66 16.51
CA SER A 131 23.28 20.94 15.90
C SER A 131 22.03 20.98 16.78
N PRO A 132 20.85 21.34 16.24
CA PRO A 132 19.63 21.00 16.90
C PRO A 132 18.80 20.01 16.07
N VAL A 133 18.22 19.08 16.83
CA VAL A 133 17.06 18.26 16.48
C VAL A 133 17.35 16.99 15.68
N ARG A 134 17.65 15.94 16.44
CA ARG A 134 17.29 14.55 16.12
C ARG A 134 15.76 14.44 16.12
N CYS A 135 15.21 14.01 15.00
CA CYS A 135 13.99 13.21 14.93
C CYS A 135 14.38 11.84 14.38
#